data_AF-A0A9X1VPQ1-F1
#
_entry.id   AF-A0A9X1VPQ1-F1
#
_cell.length_a   1.000
_cell.length_b   1.000
_cell.length_c   1.000
_cell.angle_alpha   90.00
_cell.angle_beta   90.00
_cell.angle_gamma   90.00
#
_symmetry.space_group_name_H-M   'P 1'
#
loop_
_entity.id
_entity.type
_entity.pdbx_description
1 polymer ?
#
loop_
_entity_poly.entity_id
_entity_poly.type
_entity_poly.pdbx_seq_one_letter_code
_entity_poly.pdbx_strand_id
1 'polypeptide(L)' 'MNKLNKTEILTNVLWTAFGIIGGISYYSKAEYWICGIMSLIGILYAYKLIKSIMGK' A
#
# COMPACT_ATOMS: atom_id res chain seq x y z
N MET A 1 12.60 5.89 -20.29
CA MET A 1 11.77 4.86 -19.64
C MET A 1 12.07 4.65 -18.14
N ASN A 2 13.29 4.91 -17.64
CA ASN A 2 13.62 4.69 -16.20
C ASN A 2 12.91 5.59 -15.16
N LYS A 3 12.39 6.77 -15.53
CA LYS A 3 11.69 7.65 -14.58
C LYS A 3 10.30 7.14 -14.21
N LEU A 4 9.59 6.50 -15.14
CA LEU A 4 8.23 5.98 -14.92
C LEU A 4 8.23 4.85 -13.86
N ASN A 5 9.17 3.91 -13.95
CA ASN A 5 9.29 2.82 -12.97
C ASN A 5 9.60 3.33 -11.56
N LYS A 6 10.45 4.37 -11.40
CA LYS A 6 10.75 4.94 -10.08
C LYS A 6 9.53 5.62 -9.45
N THR A 7 8.74 6.36 -10.22
CA THR A 7 7.53 7.02 -9.72
C THR A 7 6.47 6.00 -9.32
N GLU A 8 6.34 4.90 -10.07
CA GLU A 8 5.38 3.84 -9.78
C GLU A 8 5.76 3.07 -8.51
N ILE A 9 7.05 2.73 -8.35
CA ILE A 9 7.57 2.12 -7.11
C ILE A 9 7.34 3.05 -5.92
N LEU A 10 7.66 4.33 -6.03
CA LEU A 10 7.45 5.30 -4.95
C LEU A 10 5.96 5.38 -4.56
N THR A 11 5.08 5.45 -5.54
CA THR A 11 3.62 5.46 -5.31
C THR A 11 3.16 4.20 -4.60
N ASN A 12 3.68 3.03 -5.00
CA ASN A 12 3.36 1.76 -4.35
C ASN A 12 3.87 1.70 -2.90
N VAL A 13 5.06 2.25 -2.61
CA VAL A 13 5.58 2.35 -1.24
C VAL A 13 4.67 3.24 -0.38
N LEU A 14 4.30 4.43 -0.88
CA LEU A 14 3.44 5.35 -0.13
C LEU A 14 2.08 4.71 0.19
N TRP A 15 1.44 4.09 -0.80
CA TRP A 15 0.14 3.43 -0.58
C TRP A 15 0.23 2.24 0.37
N THR A 16 1.32 1.48 0.34
CA THR A 16 1.57 0.40 1.30
C THR A 16 1.68 0.97 2.72
N ALA A 17 2.47 2.03 2.91
CA ALA A 17 2.62 2.69 4.20
C ALA A 17 1.29 3.28 4.71
N PHE A 18 0.53 3.95 3.85
CA PHE A 18 -0.80 4.47 4.22
C PHE A 18 -1.80 3.37 4.54
N GLY A 19 -1.78 2.25 3.83
CA GLY A 19 -2.65 1.12 4.12
C GLY A 19 -2.36 0.50 5.49
N ILE A 20 -1.07 0.35 5.85
CA ILE A 20 -0.65 -0.20 7.15
C ILE A 20 -0.96 0.80 8.28
N ILE A 21 -0.53 2.05 8.16
CA ILE A 21 -0.75 3.09 9.18
C ILE A 21 -2.25 3.38 9.34
N GLY A 22 -2.97 3.49 8.23
CA GLY A 22 -4.42 3.65 8.20
C GLY A 22 -5.12 2.46 8.84
N GLY A 23 -4.75 1.23 8.48
CA GLY A 23 -5.29 0.02 9.10
C GLY A 23 -5.15 0.04 10.62
N ILE A 24 -3.95 0.32 11.14
CA ILE A 24 -3.69 0.38 12.60
C ILE A 24 -4.47 1.54 13.27
N SER A 25 -4.51 2.71 12.63
CA SER A 25 -5.20 3.90 13.13
C SER A 25 -6.71 3.67 13.23
N TYR A 26 -7.33 3.12 12.19
CA TYR A 26 -8.77 2.85 12.16
C TYR A 26 -9.16 1.64 13.01
N TYR A 27 -8.27 0.65 13.17
CA TYR A 27 -8.45 -0.43 14.13
C TYR A 27 -8.58 0.11 15.56
N SER A 28 -7.72 1.06 15.92
CA SER A 28 -7.73 1.71 17.25
C SER A 28 -8.99 2.53 17.52
N LYS A 29 -9.68 2.98 16.46
CA LYS A 29 -10.94 3.73 16.52
C LYS A 29 -12.19 2.86 16.44
N ALA A 30 -12.04 1.53 16.40
CA ALA A 30 -13.12 0.56 16.14
C ALA A 30 -13.87 0.81 14.81
N GLU A 31 -13.25 1.53 13.87
CA GLU A 31 -13.79 1.78 12.52
C GLU A 31 -13.39 0.62 11.59
N TYR A 32 -13.88 -0.59 11.92
CA TYR A 32 -13.43 -1.84 11.30
C TYR A 32 -13.64 -1.91 9.79
N TRP A 33 -14.67 -1.24 9.27
CA TRP A 33 -14.92 -1.15 7.83
C TRP A 33 -13.78 -0.44 7.09
N ILE A 34 -13.38 0.73 7.59
CA ILE A 34 -12.31 1.53 6.99
C ILE A 34 -10.95 0.88 7.25
N CYS A 35 -10.76 0.26 8.43
CA CYS A 35 -9.61 -0.59 8.72
C CYS A 35 -9.44 -1.73 7.70
N GLY A 36 -10.52 -2.41 7.34
CA GLY A 36 -10.52 -3.47 6.33
C GLY A 36 -10.13 -2.95 4.96
N ILE A 37 -10.71 -1.83 4.53
CA ILE A 37 -10.39 -1.19 3.25
C ILE A 37 -8.91 -0.77 3.21
N MET A 38 -8.41 -0.12 4.26
CA MET A 38 -7.00 0.30 4.32
C MET A 38 -6.03 -0.87 4.36
N SER A 39 -6.36 -1.94 5.07
CA SER A 39 -5.54 -3.16 5.08
C SER A 39 -5.51 -3.82 3.70
N LEU A 40 -6.64 -3.88 2.99
CA LEU A 40 -6.70 -4.40 1.62
C LEU A 40 -5.87 -3.54 0.65
N ILE A 41 -5.96 -2.21 0.76
CA ILE A 41 -5.12 -1.28 -0.01
C ILE A 41 -3.65 -1.54 0.28
N GLY A 42 -3.27 -1.66 1.55
CA GLY A 42 -1.89 -1.95 1.96
C GLY A 42 -1.36 -3.24 1.34
N ILE A 43 -2.13 -4.34 1.41
CA ILE A 43 -1.75 -5.65 0.84
C ILE A 43 -1.62 -5.57 -0.68
N LEU A 44 -2.57 -4.93 -1.36
CA LEU A 44 -2.59 -4.84 -2.82
C LEU A 44 -1.41 -4.04 -3.37
N TYR A 45 -1.08 -2.93 -2.72
CA TYR A 45 0.06 -2.11 -3.09
C TYR A 45 1.39 -2.73 -2.68
N ALA A 46 1.45 -3.47 -1.57
CA ALA A 46 2.63 -4.27 -1.22
C ALA A 46 2.91 -5.34 -2.28
N TYR A 47 1.86 -6.02 -2.77
CA TYR A 47 1.99 -6.98 -3.86
C TYR A 47 2.48 -6.33 -5.16
N LYS A 48 1.90 -5.19 -5.55
CA LYS A 48 2.36 -4.42 -6.72
C LYS A 48 3.82 -3.95 -6.56
N LEU A 49 4.21 -3.54 -5.36
CA LEU A 49 5.57 -3.14 -5.05
C LEU A 49 6.55 -4.30 -5.27
N ILE A 50 6.26 -5.46 -4.68
CA ILE A 50 7.08 -6.67 -4.82
C ILE A 50 7.19 -7.07 -6.29
N LYS A 51 6.06 -7.07 -7.03
CA LYS A 51 6.05 -7.38 -8.46
C LYS A 51 6.91 -6.41 -9.28
N SER A 52 6.80 -5.11 -9.00
CA SER A 52 7.57 -4.06 -9.68
C SER A 52 9.08 -4.15 -9.41
N ILE A 53 9.48 -4.52 -8.18
CA ILE A 53 10.88 -4.71 -7.80
C ILE A 53 11.44 -6.01 -8.39
N MET A 54 10.65 -7.09 -8.40
CA MET A 54 11.09 -8.42 -8.83
C MET A 54 11.12 -8.60 -10.36
N GLY A 55 10.74 -7.56 -11.13
CA GLY A 55 10.96 -7.50 -12.57
C GLY A 55 10.23 -8.58 -13.39
N LYS A 56 9.05 -9.05 -12.93
CA LYS A 56 8.18 -9.98 -13.66
C LYS A 56 6.83 -9.36 -14.03
#